data_AF-A0A662I2F8-F1
#
_entry.id   AF-A0A662I2F8-F1
#
_cell.length_a   1.000
_cell.length_b   1.000
_cell.length_c   1.000
_cell.angle_alpha   90.00
_cell.angle_beta   90.00
_cell.angle_gamma   90.00
#
_symmetry.space_group_name_H-M   'P 1'
#
loop_
_entity.id
_entity.type
_entity.pdbx_description
1 polymer ?
#
loop_
_entity_poly.entity_id
_entity_poly.type
_entity_poly.pdbx_seq_one_letter_code
_entity_poly.pdbx_strand_id
1 'polypeptide(L)'
;MKTSLKVAILAVFAAMYCIMTFIPGIPVIGLTKAKIKVVAALAPLYGIILGPFNGLIAVAMGQLLTYIFKGFKFMSIIFSPPSMLSALTAGILARSDSAKKKLLLLAVYSVLLALWFVYTDFSYFGLIALPHLIVFIVSIVMSDSIYKWVKLLKGKKYIASVVIISASAILVDHLTGFNIYFWIFRPPLNVLESIAPMAYIMYVERVLLIILSTVIISLTLPALKRMGISLLD
;
A
#
# COMPACT_ATOMS: atom_id res chain seq x y z
N MET A 1 -0.88 -25.95 -4.53
CA MET A 1 0.18 -25.46 -5.46
C MET A 1 1.54 -25.96 -5.00
N LYS A 2 2.32 -26.62 -5.89
CA LYS A 2 3.69 -27.07 -5.57
C LYS A 2 4.57 -25.88 -5.18
N THR A 3 5.53 -26.09 -4.27
CA THR A 3 6.43 -25.03 -3.77
C THR A 3 7.22 -24.36 -4.89
N SER A 4 7.70 -25.13 -5.88
CA SER A 4 8.41 -24.61 -7.05
C SER A 4 7.58 -23.59 -7.85
N LEU A 5 6.28 -23.84 -8.04
CA LEU A 5 5.39 -22.92 -8.74
C LEU A 5 5.12 -21.65 -7.93
N LYS A 6 5.01 -21.74 -6.58
CA LYS A 6 4.91 -20.55 -5.71
C LYS A 6 6.13 -19.65 -5.86
N VAL A 7 7.32 -20.25 -5.83
CA VAL A 7 8.59 -19.51 -5.98
C VAL A 7 8.69 -18.89 -7.36
N ALA A 8 8.34 -19.62 -8.43
CA ALA A 8 8.36 -19.09 -9.79
C ALA A 8 7.43 -17.88 -9.97
N ILE A 9 6.19 -17.97 -9.47
CA ILE A 9 5.24 -16.85 -9.53
C ILE A 9 5.77 -15.66 -8.73
N LEU A 10 6.29 -15.89 -7.52
CA LEU A 10 6.86 -14.83 -6.69
C LEU A 10 8.02 -14.12 -7.41
N ALA A 11 8.91 -14.87 -8.07
CA ALA A 11 10.03 -14.34 -8.84
C ALA A 11 9.56 -13.49 -10.04
N VAL A 12 8.53 -13.94 -10.77
CA VAL A 12 7.94 -13.17 -11.89
C VAL A 12 7.35 -11.85 -11.39
N PHE A 13 6.61 -11.86 -10.29
CA PHE A 13 6.07 -10.63 -9.70
C PHE A 13 7.18 -9.71 -9.18
N ALA A 14 8.21 -10.25 -8.52
CA ALA A 14 9.36 -9.45 -8.09
C ALA A 14 10.07 -8.77 -9.28
N ALA A 15 10.30 -9.49 -10.38
CA ALA A 15 10.86 -8.94 -11.60
C ALA A 15 9.95 -7.85 -12.21
N MET A 16 8.63 -8.09 -12.25
CA MET A 16 7.66 -7.10 -12.72
C MET A 16 7.69 -5.84 -11.86
N TYR A 17 7.78 -5.95 -10.54
CA TYR A 17 7.88 -4.79 -9.65
C TYR A 17 9.14 -3.99 -9.95
N CYS A 18 10.28 -4.67 -10.10
CA CYS A 18 11.55 -4.06 -10.46
C CYS A 18 11.45 -3.27 -11.78
N ILE A 19 10.92 -3.89 -12.84
CA ILE A 19 10.72 -3.25 -14.15
C ILE A 19 9.83 -2.01 -14.03
N MET A 20 8.72 -2.12 -13.29
CA MET A 20 7.78 -1.01 -13.10
C MET A 20 8.40 0.18 -12.36
N THR A 21 9.47 -0.02 -11.59
CA THR A 21 10.17 1.11 -10.96
C THR A 21 10.87 2.01 -11.98
N PHE A 22 11.18 1.53 -13.20
CA PHE A 22 11.82 2.32 -14.26
C PHE A 22 10.89 3.34 -14.90
N ILE A 23 9.57 3.20 -14.70
CA ILE A 23 8.61 4.21 -15.09
C ILE A 23 8.87 5.48 -14.25
N PRO A 24 9.03 6.66 -14.89
CA PRO A 24 9.22 7.91 -14.16
C PRO A 24 8.08 8.17 -13.17
N GLY A 25 8.44 8.61 -11.96
CA GLY A 25 7.45 9.04 -10.98
C GLY A 25 6.82 10.39 -11.34
N ILE A 26 5.64 10.65 -10.78
CA ILE A 26 4.92 11.93 -10.91
C ILE A 26 5.53 12.92 -9.90
N PRO A 27 5.84 14.17 -10.30
CA PRO A 27 6.37 15.16 -9.37
C PRO A 27 5.40 15.40 -8.21
N VAL A 28 5.94 15.50 -7.00
CA VAL A 28 5.16 15.87 -5.81
C VAL A 28 4.88 17.36 -5.86
N ILE A 29 3.62 17.74 -5.72
CA ILE A 29 3.24 19.15 -5.74
C ILE A 29 3.82 19.83 -4.48
N GLY A 30 4.59 20.89 -4.70
CA GLY A 30 5.19 21.71 -3.64
C GLY A 30 6.47 21.17 -2.98
N LEU A 31 6.96 19.99 -3.38
CA LEU A 31 8.28 19.47 -2.96
C LEU A 31 9.20 19.33 -4.18
N THR A 32 10.15 20.25 -4.32
CA THR A 32 11.11 20.23 -5.42
C THR A 32 11.96 18.94 -5.38
N LYS A 33 12.06 18.26 -6.54
CA LYS A 33 12.78 16.99 -6.74
C LYS A 33 12.14 15.73 -6.13
N ALA A 34 11.06 15.83 -5.36
CA ALA A 34 10.34 14.65 -4.88
C ALA A 34 9.42 14.10 -5.98
N LYS A 35 9.36 12.76 -6.09
CA LYS A 35 8.51 12.07 -7.08
C LYS A 35 7.78 10.91 -6.42
N ILE A 36 6.47 10.83 -6.65
CA ILE A 36 5.66 9.66 -6.33
C ILE A 36 5.93 8.59 -7.38
N LYS A 37 6.39 7.42 -6.91
CA LYS A 37 6.59 6.29 -7.81
C LYS A 37 5.24 5.67 -8.16
N VAL A 38 4.91 5.60 -9.45
CA VAL A 38 3.69 4.97 -9.97
C VAL A 38 3.57 3.50 -9.55
N VAL A 39 4.71 2.82 -9.35
CA VAL A 39 4.77 1.44 -8.85
C VAL A 39 4.10 1.26 -7.47
N ALA A 40 3.96 2.32 -6.67
CA ALA A 40 3.24 2.23 -5.39
C ALA A 40 1.76 1.87 -5.58
N ALA A 41 1.12 2.31 -6.68
CA ALA A 41 -0.25 1.93 -7.02
C ALA A 41 -0.39 0.45 -7.42
N LEU A 42 0.71 -0.24 -7.72
CA LEU A 42 0.71 -1.67 -8.01
C LEU A 42 0.83 -2.55 -6.77
N ALA A 43 1.41 -2.04 -5.68
CA ALA A 43 1.63 -2.84 -4.48
C ALA A 43 0.34 -3.51 -3.94
N PRO A 44 -0.84 -2.86 -3.92
CA PRO A 44 -2.06 -3.51 -3.46
C PRO A 44 -2.47 -4.71 -4.34
N LEU A 45 -2.27 -4.62 -5.66
CA LEU A 45 -2.53 -5.73 -6.60
C LEU A 45 -1.70 -6.98 -6.24
N TYR A 46 -0.44 -6.79 -5.86
CA TYR A 46 0.48 -7.88 -5.51
C TYR A 46 0.00 -8.60 -4.26
N GLY A 47 -0.44 -7.84 -3.27
CA GLY A 47 -1.08 -8.35 -2.07
C GLY A 47 -2.31 -9.19 -2.35
N ILE A 48 -3.23 -8.67 -3.17
CA ILE A 48 -4.48 -9.35 -3.51
C ILE A 48 -4.19 -10.67 -4.24
N ILE A 49 -3.29 -10.64 -5.22
CA ILE A 49 -2.97 -11.80 -6.05
C ILE A 49 -2.18 -12.86 -5.28
N LEU A 50 -1.08 -12.48 -4.64
CA LEU A 50 -0.16 -13.43 -4.03
C LEU A 50 -0.55 -13.81 -2.59
N GLY A 51 -1.47 -13.04 -2.00
CA GLY A 51 -1.76 -13.07 -0.57
C GLY A 51 -0.80 -12.19 0.24
N PRO A 52 -1.05 -12.05 1.56
CA PRO A 52 -0.41 -11.06 2.41
C PRO A 52 1.12 -11.18 2.45
N PHE A 53 1.63 -12.38 2.77
CA PHE A 53 3.07 -12.58 2.93
C PHE A 53 3.81 -12.69 1.59
N ASN A 54 3.29 -13.45 0.63
CA ASN A 54 3.96 -13.57 -0.67
C ASN A 54 3.92 -12.25 -1.45
N GLY A 55 2.87 -11.44 -1.31
CA GLY A 55 2.79 -10.10 -1.88
C GLY A 55 3.84 -9.18 -1.29
N LEU A 56 3.97 -9.15 0.04
CA LEU A 56 5.04 -8.43 0.75
C LEU A 56 6.43 -8.86 0.25
N ILE A 57 6.68 -10.17 0.19
CA ILE A 57 7.99 -10.70 -0.22
C ILE A 57 8.27 -10.37 -1.69
N ALA A 58 7.30 -10.48 -2.60
CA ALA A 58 7.48 -10.12 -4.00
C ALA A 58 7.85 -8.64 -4.18
N VAL A 59 7.18 -7.74 -3.45
CA VAL A 59 7.52 -6.31 -3.45
C VAL A 59 8.92 -6.08 -2.89
N ALA A 60 9.27 -6.72 -1.77
CA ALA A 60 10.59 -6.59 -1.16
C ALA A 60 11.71 -7.09 -2.10
N MET A 61 11.54 -8.25 -2.73
CA MET A 61 12.48 -8.79 -3.71
C MET A 61 12.59 -7.89 -4.94
N GLY A 62 11.47 -7.34 -5.42
CA GLY A 62 11.47 -6.39 -6.54
C GLY A 62 12.23 -5.10 -6.21
N GLN A 63 12.14 -4.62 -4.97
CA GLN A 63 12.93 -3.48 -4.50
C GLN A 63 14.41 -3.82 -4.39
N LEU A 64 14.78 -4.99 -3.86
CA LEU A 64 16.18 -5.46 -3.85
C LEU A 64 16.77 -5.52 -5.25
N LEU A 65 16.04 -6.12 -6.20
CA LEU A 65 16.44 -6.13 -7.61
C LEU A 65 16.61 -4.71 -8.16
N THR A 66 15.72 -3.80 -7.79
CA THR A 66 15.82 -2.39 -8.19
C THR A 66 17.13 -1.75 -7.70
N TYR A 67 17.59 -2.06 -6.49
CA TYR A 67 18.86 -1.54 -5.97
C TYR A 67 20.08 -2.10 -6.70
N ILE A 68 20.01 -3.36 -7.13
CA ILE A 68 21.06 -3.97 -7.94
C ILE A 68 21.19 -3.23 -9.28
N PHE A 69 20.07 -2.93 -9.95
CA PHE A 69 20.11 -2.31 -11.28
C PHE A 69 20.25 -0.77 -11.29
N LYS A 70 19.72 -0.07 -10.28
CA LYS A 70 19.75 1.41 -10.22
C LYS A 70 20.79 1.98 -9.27
N GLY A 71 21.52 1.11 -8.59
CA GLY A 71 22.46 1.47 -7.55
C GLY A 71 21.80 1.56 -6.17
N PHE A 72 22.61 1.25 -5.19
CA PHE A 72 22.24 1.25 -3.78
C PHE A 72 22.28 2.68 -3.24
N LYS A 73 21.15 3.18 -2.75
CA LYS A 73 21.06 4.47 -2.05
C LYS A 73 20.40 4.24 -0.71
N PHE A 74 21.04 4.69 0.37
CA PHE A 74 20.53 4.54 1.74
C PHE A 74 19.05 4.94 1.87
N MET A 75 18.69 6.11 1.36
CA MET A 75 17.30 6.60 1.36
C MET A 75 16.34 5.70 0.56
N SER A 76 16.81 5.04 -0.49
CA SER A 76 15.95 4.13 -1.27
C SER A 76 15.62 2.84 -0.52
N ILE A 77 16.48 2.40 0.40
CA ILE A 77 16.28 1.19 1.19
C ILE A 77 15.44 1.48 2.41
N ILE A 78 15.70 2.60 3.09
CA ILE A 78 14.90 2.93 4.26
C ILE A 78 13.45 3.19 3.88
N PHE A 79 13.18 3.75 2.70
CA PHE A 79 11.82 3.91 2.16
C PHE A 79 11.31 2.68 1.37
N SER A 80 11.86 1.49 1.59
CA SER A 80 11.32 0.20 1.11
C SER A 80 10.00 -0.21 1.76
N PRO A 81 9.87 -0.15 3.10
CA PRO A 81 8.73 -0.71 3.82
C PRO A 81 7.33 -0.21 3.42
N PRO A 82 7.12 1.07 2.99
CA PRO A 82 5.80 1.56 2.58
C PRO A 82 5.06 0.63 1.63
N SER A 83 5.66 0.29 0.49
CA SER A 83 4.99 -0.54 -0.52
C SER A 83 4.91 -2.00 -0.11
N MET A 84 5.83 -2.46 0.76
CA MET A 84 5.75 -3.80 1.35
C MET A 84 4.53 -3.95 2.26
N LEU A 85 4.30 -2.96 3.14
CA LEU A 85 3.14 -2.94 4.04
C LEU A 85 1.83 -2.65 3.29
N SER A 86 1.90 -1.93 2.18
CA SER A 86 0.77 -1.77 1.25
C SER A 86 0.30 -3.12 0.70
N ALA A 87 1.22 -3.92 0.15
CA ALA A 87 0.91 -5.25 -0.35
C ALA A 87 0.42 -6.18 0.77
N LEU A 88 1.04 -6.13 1.95
CA LEU A 88 0.60 -6.90 3.11
C LEU A 88 -0.87 -6.59 3.46
N THR A 89 -1.20 -5.31 3.61
CA THR A 89 -2.54 -4.84 3.99
C THR A 89 -3.60 -5.26 2.97
N ALA A 90 -3.31 -5.09 1.68
CA ALA A 90 -4.22 -5.49 0.61
C ALA A 90 -4.45 -7.02 0.61
N GLY A 91 -3.38 -7.79 0.80
CA GLY A 91 -3.47 -9.25 0.88
C GLY A 91 -4.23 -9.75 2.09
N ILE A 92 -4.09 -9.09 3.25
CA ILE A 92 -4.89 -9.40 4.45
C ILE A 92 -6.38 -9.16 4.14
N LEU A 93 -6.73 -8.01 3.55
CA LEU A 93 -8.11 -7.66 3.22
C LEU A 93 -8.77 -8.61 2.18
N ALA A 94 -7.98 -9.17 1.27
CA ALA A 94 -8.46 -10.07 0.22
C ALA A 94 -8.60 -11.54 0.62
N ARG A 95 -8.24 -11.94 1.85
CA ARG A 95 -8.27 -13.35 2.32
C ARG A 95 -9.37 -13.65 3.35
N SER A 96 -9.59 -14.96 3.58
CA SER A 96 -10.84 -15.54 4.11
C SER A 96 -10.91 -15.87 5.61
N ASP A 97 -9.97 -15.47 6.45
CA ASP A 97 -9.97 -15.82 7.89
C ASP A 97 -10.32 -14.59 8.74
N SER A 98 -11.57 -14.50 9.22
CA SER A 98 -12.11 -13.26 9.81
C SER A 98 -11.39 -12.82 11.10
N ALA A 99 -11.04 -13.75 12.00
CA ALA A 99 -10.43 -13.40 13.28
C ALA A 99 -8.94 -13.03 13.13
N LYS A 100 -8.15 -13.89 12.47
CA LYS A 100 -6.72 -13.62 12.26
C LYS A 100 -6.49 -12.39 11.39
N LYS A 101 -7.34 -12.19 10.37
CA LYS A 101 -7.33 -10.98 9.53
C LYS A 101 -7.52 -9.71 10.34
N LYS A 102 -8.57 -9.66 11.17
CA LYS A 102 -8.85 -8.47 11.99
C LYS A 102 -7.72 -8.21 12.97
N LEU A 103 -7.16 -9.24 13.59
CA LEU A 103 -6.00 -9.11 14.46
C LEU A 103 -4.77 -8.57 13.72
N LEU A 104 -4.47 -9.08 12.52
CA LEU A 104 -3.34 -8.60 11.71
C LEU A 104 -3.54 -7.16 11.24
N LEU A 105 -4.76 -6.78 10.82
CA LEU A 105 -5.06 -5.38 10.48
C LEU A 105 -4.90 -4.50 11.71
N LEU A 106 -5.49 -4.87 12.85
CA LEU A 106 -5.36 -4.13 14.10
C LEU A 106 -3.88 -3.96 14.47
N ALA A 107 -3.07 -5.02 14.41
CA ALA A 107 -1.65 -4.95 14.70
C ALA A 107 -0.91 -3.98 13.76
N VAL A 108 -1.09 -4.08 12.43
CA VAL A 108 -0.42 -3.20 11.46
C VAL A 108 -0.76 -1.74 11.73
N TYR A 109 -2.04 -1.41 11.86
CA TYR A 109 -2.47 -0.03 12.04
C TYR A 109 -2.14 0.52 13.42
N SER A 110 -2.31 -0.26 14.49
CA SER A 110 -1.98 0.17 15.86
C SER A 110 -0.49 0.46 16.00
N VAL A 111 0.38 -0.37 15.40
CA VAL A 111 1.84 -0.10 15.41
C VAL A 111 2.17 1.18 14.64
N LEU A 112 1.61 1.37 13.43
CA LEU A 112 1.89 2.56 12.64
C LEU A 112 1.35 3.84 13.28
N LEU A 113 0.19 3.76 13.94
CA LEU A 113 -0.39 4.88 14.67
C LEU A 113 0.40 5.20 15.95
N ALA A 114 0.83 4.17 16.69
CA ALA A 114 1.68 4.34 17.87
C ALA A 114 3.02 5.00 17.50
N LEU A 115 3.67 4.54 16.43
CA LEU A 115 4.88 5.19 15.91
C LEU A 115 4.64 6.65 15.54
N TRP A 116 3.48 6.94 14.94
CA TRP A 116 3.16 8.31 14.57
C TRP A 116 3.01 9.22 15.79
N PHE A 117 2.37 8.74 16.86
CA PHE A 117 2.28 9.45 18.14
C PHE A 117 3.62 9.62 18.86
N VAL A 118 4.60 8.77 18.62
CA VAL A 118 5.96 8.96 19.19
C VAL A 118 6.63 10.19 18.57
N TYR A 119 6.32 10.53 17.32
CA TYR A 119 6.98 11.59 16.57
C TYR A 119 6.13 12.86 16.38
N THR A 120 4.85 12.85 16.77
CA THR A 120 3.92 13.95 16.52
C THR A 120 2.99 14.16 17.71
N ASP A 121 2.56 15.41 17.91
CA ASP A 121 1.59 15.79 18.93
C ASP A 121 0.15 15.77 18.41
N PHE A 122 -0.83 15.70 19.31
CA PHE A 122 -2.26 15.71 19.00
C PHE A 122 -2.73 16.94 18.22
N SER A 123 -1.98 18.05 18.22
CA SER A 123 -2.26 19.26 17.44
C SER A 123 -2.25 19.01 15.92
N TYR A 124 -1.54 17.97 15.45
CA TYR A 124 -1.49 17.58 14.02
C TYR A 124 -2.44 16.43 13.67
N PHE A 125 -3.22 15.97 14.64
CA PHE A 125 -4.10 14.81 14.52
C PHE A 125 -5.22 14.98 13.49
N GLY A 126 -5.84 16.16 13.44
CA GLY A 126 -7.01 16.38 12.59
C GLY A 126 -6.72 16.28 11.09
N LEU A 127 -5.56 16.80 10.64
CA LEU A 127 -5.24 16.87 9.22
C LEU A 127 -4.59 15.58 8.73
N ILE A 128 -3.65 15.01 9.49
CA ILE A 128 -2.83 13.89 9.00
C ILE A 128 -3.33 12.52 9.49
N ALA A 129 -3.95 12.41 10.66
CA ALA A 129 -4.41 11.11 11.17
C ALA A 129 -5.85 10.76 10.82
N LEU A 130 -6.73 11.76 10.60
CA LEU A 130 -8.16 11.50 10.44
C LEU A 130 -8.51 10.64 9.21
N PRO A 131 -7.98 10.88 7.99
CA PRO A 131 -8.23 10.00 6.85
C PRO A 131 -7.74 8.56 7.07
N HIS A 132 -6.59 8.39 7.74
CA HIS A 132 -6.06 7.07 8.07
C HIS A 132 -6.94 6.33 9.08
N LEU A 133 -7.46 7.03 10.10
CA LEU A 133 -8.39 6.46 11.08
C LEU A 133 -9.70 6.04 10.45
N ILE A 134 -10.27 6.88 9.57
CA ILE A 134 -11.50 6.55 8.84
C ILE A 134 -11.30 5.27 8.03
N VAL A 135 -10.26 5.23 7.21
CA VAL A 135 -9.99 4.06 6.36
C VAL A 135 -9.65 2.84 7.20
N PHE A 136 -8.94 2.99 8.31
CA PHE A 136 -8.67 1.90 9.24
C PHE A 136 -9.95 1.29 9.82
N ILE A 137 -10.83 2.12 10.38
CA ILE A 137 -12.11 1.69 10.96
C ILE A 137 -12.95 0.98 9.89
N VAL A 138 -13.08 1.59 8.71
CA VAL A 138 -13.80 1.00 7.57
C VAL A 138 -13.19 -0.34 7.17
N SER A 139 -11.86 -0.46 7.13
CA SER A 139 -11.15 -1.69 6.77
C SER A 139 -11.44 -2.83 7.74
N ILE A 140 -11.46 -2.56 9.05
CA ILE A 140 -11.75 -3.57 10.08
C ILE A 140 -13.23 -3.96 10.02
N VAL A 141 -14.14 -2.97 10.08
CA VAL A 141 -15.58 -3.21 10.16
C VAL A 141 -16.09 -3.92 8.92
N MET A 142 -15.61 -3.52 7.73
CA MET A 142 -16.04 -4.09 6.47
C MET A 142 -15.19 -5.27 6.00
N SER A 143 -14.17 -5.68 6.75
CA SER A 143 -13.21 -6.72 6.35
C SER A 143 -13.86 -8.00 5.80
N ASP A 144 -14.89 -8.51 6.46
CA ASP A 144 -15.59 -9.74 6.04
C ASP A 144 -16.41 -9.52 4.75
N SER A 145 -17.07 -8.36 4.64
CA SER A 145 -17.83 -7.97 3.44
C SER A 145 -16.90 -7.75 2.24
N ILE A 146 -15.75 -7.10 2.44
CA ILE A 146 -14.73 -6.85 1.42
C ILE A 146 -14.27 -8.18 0.82
N TYR A 147 -13.96 -9.17 1.65
CA TYR A 147 -13.54 -10.50 1.18
C TYR A 147 -14.63 -11.17 0.31
N LYS A 148 -15.89 -11.12 0.75
CA LYS A 148 -17.01 -11.69 -0.02
C LYS A 148 -17.22 -10.96 -1.34
N TRP A 149 -17.14 -9.62 -1.32
CA TRP A 149 -17.42 -8.78 -2.48
C TRP A 149 -16.30 -8.76 -3.50
N VAL A 150 -15.03 -8.84 -3.08
CA VAL A 150 -13.90 -8.87 -4.02
C VAL A 150 -13.93 -10.14 -4.89
N LYS A 151 -14.42 -11.25 -4.33
CA LYS A 151 -14.63 -12.53 -5.05
C LYS A 151 -15.73 -12.47 -6.12
N LEU A 152 -16.61 -11.48 -6.08
CA LEU A 152 -17.65 -11.30 -7.11
C LEU A 152 -17.04 -10.94 -8.46
N LEU A 153 -15.92 -10.20 -8.48
CA LEU A 153 -15.17 -9.78 -9.67
C LEU A 153 -15.98 -8.96 -10.70
N LYS A 154 -17.19 -8.55 -10.34
CA LYS A 154 -18.05 -7.69 -11.15
C LYS A 154 -19.07 -6.96 -10.27
N GLY A 155 -19.57 -5.83 -10.79
CA GLY A 155 -20.63 -5.04 -10.17
C GLY A 155 -20.17 -4.09 -9.05
N LYS A 156 -21.12 -3.30 -8.53
CA LYS A 156 -20.85 -2.18 -7.61
C LYS A 156 -20.15 -2.62 -6.31
N LYS A 157 -20.55 -3.77 -5.75
CA LYS A 157 -19.94 -4.33 -4.52
C LYS A 157 -18.47 -4.70 -4.72
N TYR A 158 -18.13 -5.27 -5.88
CA TYR A 158 -16.75 -5.56 -6.24
C TYR A 158 -15.92 -4.27 -6.32
N ILE A 159 -16.39 -3.26 -7.07
CA ILE A 159 -15.69 -1.97 -7.18
C ILE A 159 -15.52 -1.31 -5.81
N ALA A 160 -16.57 -1.28 -4.98
CA ALA A 160 -16.48 -0.74 -3.62
C ALA A 160 -15.42 -1.46 -2.77
N SER A 161 -15.33 -2.80 -2.86
CA SER A 161 -14.31 -3.56 -2.16
C SER A 161 -12.89 -3.23 -2.64
N VAL A 162 -12.70 -3.04 -3.95
CA VAL A 162 -11.40 -2.68 -4.54
C VAL A 162 -10.98 -1.26 -4.15
N VAL A 163 -11.93 -0.32 -4.10
CA VAL A 163 -11.69 1.05 -3.61
C VAL A 163 -11.24 1.01 -2.15
N ILE A 164 -11.93 0.28 -1.29
CA ILE A 164 -11.55 0.18 0.13
C ILE A 164 -10.16 -0.46 0.25
N ILE A 165 -9.92 -1.60 -0.41
CA ILE A 165 -8.60 -2.25 -0.37
C ILE A 165 -7.48 -1.30 -0.83
N SER A 166 -7.70 -0.58 -1.93
CA SER A 166 -6.73 0.38 -2.46
C SER A 166 -6.50 1.54 -1.48
N ALA A 167 -7.57 2.10 -0.90
CA ALA A 167 -7.48 3.16 0.09
C ALA A 167 -6.69 2.71 1.32
N SER A 168 -7.01 1.54 1.89
CA SER A 168 -6.32 0.96 3.03
C SER A 168 -4.83 0.77 2.75
N ALA A 169 -4.51 0.16 1.63
CA ALA A 169 -3.14 -0.18 1.27
C ALA A 169 -2.29 1.06 0.96
N ILE A 170 -2.85 2.06 0.25
CA ILE A 170 -2.13 3.30 -0.09
C ILE A 170 -1.98 4.23 1.12
N LEU A 171 -2.94 4.25 2.04
CA LEU A 171 -2.79 5.05 3.27
C LEU A 171 -1.84 4.38 4.27
N VAL A 172 -1.75 3.04 4.31
CA VAL A 172 -0.68 2.34 5.05
C VAL A 172 0.69 2.64 4.46
N ASP A 173 0.84 2.60 3.14
CA ASP A 173 2.08 3.02 2.45
C ASP A 173 2.46 4.44 2.89
N HIS A 174 1.50 5.37 2.79
CA HIS A 174 1.70 6.75 3.15
C HIS A 174 2.12 6.96 4.61
N LEU A 175 1.40 6.36 5.57
CA LEU A 175 1.69 6.49 7.00
C LEU A 175 3.04 5.87 7.36
N THR A 176 3.41 4.77 6.73
CA THR A 176 4.72 4.14 6.90
C THR A 176 5.83 5.08 6.43
N GLY A 177 5.70 5.65 5.23
CA GLY A 177 6.66 6.59 4.69
C GLY A 177 6.75 7.86 5.54
N PHE A 178 5.63 8.33 6.06
CA PHE A 178 5.57 9.48 6.96
C PHE A 178 6.31 9.21 8.28
N ASN A 179 6.06 8.07 8.92
CA ASN A 179 6.78 7.66 10.13
C ASN A 179 8.30 7.58 9.91
N ILE A 180 8.72 7.00 8.79
CA ILE A 180 10.13 6.92 8.39
C ILE A 180 10.72 8.32 8.22
N TYR A 181 10.01 9.23 7.55
CA TYR A 181 10.45 10.61 7.33
C TYR A 181 10.70 11.32 8.68
N PHE A 182 9.77 11.21 9.62
CA PHE A 182 9.94 11.82 10.94
C PHE A 182 11.10 11.21 11.74
N TRP A 183 11.25 9.89 11.67
CA TRP A 183 12.33 9.20 12.35
C TRP A 183 13.71 9.66 11.87
N ILE A 184 13.90 9.80 10.56
CA ILE A 184 15.17 10.20 9.96
C ILE A 184 15.43 11.70 10.09
N PHE A 185 14.47 12.53 9.68
CA PHE A 185 14.71 13.96 9.45
C PHE A 185 14.38 14.83 10.67
N ARG A 186 13.56 14.35 11.61
CA ARG A 186 13.15 15.07 12.83
C ARG A 186 12.87 16.56 12.58
N PRO A 187 11.96 16.89 11.64
CA PRO A 187 11.70 18.28 11.28
C PRO A 187 11.23 19.08 12.51
N PRO A 188 11.70 20.32 12.70
CA PRO A 188 11.25 21.16 13.81
C PRO A 188 9.79 21.57 13.66
N LEU A 189 9.11 21.85 14.78
CA LEU A 189 7.66 22.14 14.83
C LEU A 189 7.24 23.28 13.88
N ASN A 190 8.01 24.35 13.81
CA ASN A 190 7.73 25.47 12.91
C ASN A 190 7.69 25.06 11.42
N VAL A 191 8.53 24.10 11.01
CA VAL A 191 8.49 23.53 9.65
C VAL A 191 7.22 22.69 9.49
N LEU A 192 6.82 21.92 10.51
CA LEU A 192 5.58 21.15 10.50
C LEU A 192 4.32 22.02 10.37
N GLU A 193 4.26 23.14 11.07
CA GLU A 193 3.17 24.13 10.94
C GLU A 193 3.13 24.72 9.52
N SER A 194 4.29 25.06 8.98
CA SER A 194 4.40 25.64 7.63
C SER A 194 3.99 24.68 6.51
N ILE A 195 4.14 23.36 6.73
CA ILE A 195 3.76 22.32 5.76
C ILE A 195 2.42 21.67 6.10
N ALA A 196 1.73 22.04 7.19
CA ALA A 196 0.41 21.50 7.51
C ALA A 196 -0.61 21.69 6.37
N PRO A 197 -0.63 22.82 5.63
CA PRO A 197 -1.46 22.96 4.43
C PRO A 197 -1.06 22.01 3.29
N MET A 198 0.23 21.61 3.23
CA MET A 198 0.71 20.61 2.26
C MET A 198 0.07 19.24 2.48
N ALA A 199 -0.37 18.93 3.70
CA ALA A 199 -1.04 17.66 3.98
C ALA A 199 -2.25 17.45 3.04
N TYR A 200 -3.02 18.52 2.73
CA TYR A 200 -4.14 18.45 1.78
C TYR A 200 -3.69 18.04 0.38
N ILE A 201 -2.59 18.60 -0.10
CA ILE A 201 -2.01 18.29 -1.40
C ILE A 201 -1.55 16.82 -1.44
N MET A 202 -0.91 16.36 -0.36
CA MET A 202 -0.51 14.96 -0.23
C MET A 202 -1.73 14.03 -0.30
N TYR A 203 -2.88 14.40 0.27
CA TYR A 203 -4.10 13.61 0.12
C TYR A 203 -4.67 13.59 -1.29
N VAL A 204 -4.60 14.70 -2.02
CA VAL A 204 -4.98 14.71 -3.45
C VAL A 204 -4.13 13.69 -4.21
N GLU A 205 -2.83 13.66 -3.97
CA GLU A 205 -1.93 12.67 -4.57
C GLU A 205 -2.28 11.23 -4.15
N ARG A 206 -2.67 11.01 -2.89
CA ARG A 206 -3.12 9.68 -2.43
C ARG A 206 -4.44 9.28 -3.09
N VAL A 207 -5.38 10.20 -3.27
CA VAL A 207 -6.64 9.92 -4.00
C VAL A 207 -6.33 9.51 -5.43
N LEU A 208 -5.40 10.19 -6.12
CA LEU A 208 -4.96 9.79 -7.46
C LEU A 208 -4.36 8.38 -7.50
N LEU A 209 -3.49 8.04 -6.54
CA LEU A 209 -2.93 6.68 -6.42
C LEU A 209 -4.00 5.63 -6.10
N ILE A 210 -4.99 5.96 -5.27
CA ILE A 210 -6.11 5.07 -4.93
C ILE A 210 -6.96 4.82 -6.18
N ILE A 211 -7.26 5.85 -6.97
CA ILE A 211 -7.98 5.72 -8.24
C ILE A 211 -7.18 4.83 -9.20
N LEU A 212 -5.89 5.11 -9.38
CA LEU A 212 -5.03 4.32 -10.27
C LEU A 212 -4.97 2.85 -9.84
N SER A 213 -4.70 2.58 -8.56
CA SER A 213 -4.71 1.23 -7.98
C SER A 213 -6.05 0.54 -8.21
N THR A 214 -7.15 1.27 -7.96
CA THR A 214 -8.51 0.75 -8.13
C THR A 214 -8.77 0.33 -9.58
N VAL A 215 -8.40 1.18 -10.54
CA VAL A 215 -8.55 0.89 -11.97
C VAL A 215 -7.74 -0.36 -12.35
N ILE A 216 -6.47 -0.40 -11.97
CA ILE A 216 -5.58 -1.54 -12.27
C ILE A 216 -6.16 -2.85 -11.72
N ILE A 217 -6.56 -2.86 -10.45
CA ILE A 217 -7.09 -4.07 -9.80
C ILE A 217 -8.43 -4.47 -10.41
N SER A 218 -9.31 -3.51 -10.65
CA SER A 218 -10.65 -3.74 -11.19
C SER A 218 -10.62 -4.37 -12.58
N LEU A 219 -9.60 -4.05 -13.38
CA LEU A 219 -9.40 -4.62 -14.71
C LEU A 219 -8.65 -5.97 -14.65
N THR A 220 -7.66 -6.08 -13.76
CA THR A 220 -6.73 -7.21 -13.75
C THR A 220 -7.35 -8.47 -13.12
N LEU A 221 -8.04 -8.36 -11.97
CA LEU A 221 -8.53 -9.57 -11.30
C LEU A 221 -9.56 -10.36 -12.12
N PRO A 222 -10.56 -9.73 -12.78
CA PRO A 222 -11.51 -10.46 -13.60
C PRO A 222 -10.84 -11.08 -14.84
N ALA A 223 -9.84 -10.40 -15.42
CA ALA A 223 -9.07 -10.91 -16.55
C ALA A 223 -8.28 -12.17 -16.16
N LEU A 224 -7.58 -12.15 -15.02
CA LEU A 224 -6.83 -13.30 -14.52
C LEU A 224 -7.73 -14.52 -14.25
N LYS A 225 -8.93 -14.31 -13.70
CA LYS A 225 -9.90 -15.40 -13.51
C LYS A 225 -10.37 -15.99 -14.84
N ARG A 226 -10.60 -15.17 -15.88
CA ARG A 226 -10.99 -15.65 -17.22
C ARG A 226 -9.89 -16.50 -17.86
N MET A 227 -8.62 -16.25 -17.50
CA MET A 227 -7.48 -17.05 -17.94
C MET A 227 -7.28 -18.34 -17.11
N GLY A 228 -8.18 -18.66 -16.17
CA GLY A 228 -8.08 -19.84 -15.32
C GLY A 228 -7.05 -19.71 -14.17
N ILE A 229 -6.51 -18.51 -13.92
CA ILE A 229 -5.54 -18.27 -12.86
C ILE A 229 -6.31 -17.98 -11.56
N SER A 230 -6.53 -19.00 -10.73
CA SER A 230 -7.15 -18.83 -9.41
C SER A 230 -6.12 -18.35 -8.38
N LEU A 231 -6.24 -17.09 -7.97
CA LEU A 231 -5.30 -16.42 -7.06
C LEU A 231 -5.92 -16.09 -5.70
N LEU A 232 -7.24 -16.27 -5.55
CA LEU A 232 -8.01 -15.93 -4.34
C LEU A 232 -8.46 -17.17 -3.52
N ASP A 233 -7.92 -18.34 -3.85
CA ASP A 233 -8.07 -19.57 -3.06
C ASP A 233 -6.96 -19.66 -2.01
#